data_AF-A0A4V1XQA2-F1
#
_entry.id   AF-A0A4V1XQA2-F1
#
_cell.length_a   1.000
_cell.length_b   1.000
_cell.length_c   1.000
_cell.angle_alpha   90.00
_cell.angle_beta   90.00
_cell.angle_gamma   90.00
#
_symmetry.space_group_name_H-M   'P 1'
#
loop_
_entity.id
_entity.type
_entity.pdbx_description
1 polymer ?
#
loop_
_entity_poly.entity_id
_entity_poly.type
_entity_poly.pdbx_seq_one_letter_code
_entity_poly.pdbx_strand_id
1 'polypeptide(L)'
;MTFSGESLETVIYTINSLIPDMDPALAIITLFTIDADSLEVIIALGLVYAGPEAGGRRYAQLFAPLSLTFNESLIPWVDLTSQSAGGGVAVNCQTGLRHNMYSVDSRDLPTSTYREIYDSLSELIVAYPGLNRSIVLIETFSQDGVSALPNDYSAFPHRGEIHNLVVLEMVYTDDTVANVADNFAHEWSDILA
;
A
#
# COMPACT_ATOMS: atom_id res chain seq x y z
N MET A 1 -6.70 -7.78 5.61
CA MET A 1 -7.91 -8.09 4.83
C MET A 1 -7.52 -8.22 3.38
N THR A 2 -8.24 -9.01 2.58
CA THR A 2 -8.06 -9.04 1.11
C THR A 2 -9.37 -8.77 0.39
N PHE A 3 -9.29 -8.25 -0.83
CA PHE A 3 -10.43 -7.85 -1.66
C PHE A 3 -10.16 -8.20 -3.12
N SER A 4 -11.23 -8.42 -3.88
CA SER A 4 -11.15 -8.50 -5.35
C SER A 4 -10.95 -7.10 -5.95
N GLY A 5 -10.51 -7.08 -7.21
CA GLY A 5 -10.43 -5.84 -7.99
C GLY A 5 -11.75 -5.08 -8.06
N GLU A 6 -12.91 -5.75 -8.04
CA GLU A 6 -14.24 -5.10 -8.07
C GLU A 6 -14.49 -4.16 -6.89
N SER A 7 -13.78 -4.34 -5.77
CA SER A 7 -13.94 -3.51 -4.58
C SER A 7 -13.01 -2.30 -4.54
N LEU A 8 -12.08 -2.15 -5.50
CA LEU A 8 -11.00 -1.17 -5.47
C LEU A 8 -11.49 0.26 -5.24
N GLU A 9 -12.43 0.72 -6.05
CA GLU A 9 -12.92 2.09 -6.01
C GLU A 9 -13.56 2.39 -4.65
N THR A 10 -14.29 1.42 -4.10
CA THR A 10 -14.90 1.57 -2.78
C THR A 10 -13.84 1.60 -1.69
N VAL A 11 -12.82 0.72 -1.74
CA VAL A 11 -11.71 0.71 -0.78
C VAL A 11 -10.96 2.04 -0.78
N ILE A 12 -10.53 2.51 -1.96
CA ILE A 12 -9.80 3.78 -2.10
C ILE A 12 -10.68 4.98 -1.69
N TYR A 13 -11.95 4.98 -2.06
CA TYR A 13 -12.91 6.00 -1.63
C TYR A 13 -13.05 6.04 -0.10
N THR A 14 -13.18 4.88 0.55
CA THR A 14 -13.24 4.79 2.01
C THR A 14 -11.98 5.35 2.65
N ILE A 15 -10.79 5.03 2.14
CA ILE A 15 -9.52 5.59 2.63
C ILE A 15 -9.52 7.12 2.49
N ASN A 16 -9.83 7.66 1.30
CA ASN A 16 -9.89 9.11 1.08
C ASN A 16 -10.87 9.80 2.04
N SER A 17 -12.00 9.16 2.36
CA SER A 17 -12.98 9.72 3.29
C SER A 17 -12.46 9.84 4.74
N LEU A 18 -11.43 9.08 5.09
CA LEU A 18 -10.80 9.13 6.42
C LEU A 18 -9.68 10.17 6.49
N ILE A 19 -9.03 10.52 5.38
CA ILE A 19 -7.84 11.39 5.35
C ILE A 19 -8.05 12.76 6.05
N PRO A 20 -9.14 13.51 5.82
CA PRO A 20 -9.28 14.85 6.39
C PRO A 20 -9.26 14.90 7.93
N ASP A 21 -9.78 13.86 8.58
CA ASP A 21 -9.92 13.75 10.03
C ASP A 21 -9.32 12.43 10.54
N MET A 22 -8.23 11.98 9.90
CA MET A 22 -7.62 10.69 10.19
C MET A 22 -7.06 10.68 11.62
N ASP A 23 -7.60 9.78 12.46
CA ASP A 23 -7.16 9.62 13.85
C ASP A 23 -5.63 9.38 13.88
N PRO A 24 -4.86 10.15 14.69
CA PRO A 24 -3.41 9.98 14.83
C PRO A 24 -2.94 8.57 15.20
N ALA A 25 -3.82 7.76 15.80
CA ALA A 25 -3.53 6.38 16.14
C ALA A 25 -3.72 5.41 14.96
N LEU A 26 -4.30 5.84 13.84
CA LEU A 26 -4.61 5.01 12.68
C LEU A 26 -3.49 5.07 11.63
N ALA A 27 -3.13 3.92 11.10
CA ALA A 27 -2.32 3.76 9.89
C ALA A 27 -2.97 2.73 8.97
N ILE A 28 -2.98 3.01 7.67
CA ILE A 28 -3.54 2.12 6.65
C ILE A 28 -2.47 1.84 5.60
N ILE A 29 -2.28 0.56 5.30
CA ILE A 29 -1.45 0.09 4.20
C ILE A 29 -2.37 -0.62 3.20
N THR A 30 -2.32 -0.21 1.94
CA THR A 30 -2.97 -0.90 0.83
C THR A 30 -1.91 -1.43 -0.12
N LEU A 31 -2.06 -2.67 -0.54
CA LEU A 31 -1.17 -3.36 -1.46
C LEU A 31 -1.98 -3.84 -2.64
N PHE A 32 -1.58 -3.50 -3.86
CA PHE A 32 -1.91 -4.31 -5.02
C PHE A 32 -0.83 -5.38 -5.11
N THR A 33 -1.21 -6.62 -4.85
CA THR A 33 -0.30 -7.77 -4.74
C THR A 33 -0.86 -8.93 -5.54
N ILE A 34 -0.02 -9.90 -5.87
CA ILE A 34 -0.42 -11.03 -6.69
C ILE A 34 -0.80 -12.21 -5.79
N ASP A 35 -1.93 -12.85 -6.08
CA ASP A 35 -2.26 -14.14 -5.52
C ASP A 35 -1.34 -15.21 -6.11
N ALA A 36 -0.65 -15.97 -5.25
CA ALA A 36 0.38 -16.90 -5.68
C ALA A 36 -0.17 -18.09 -6.49
N ASP A 37 -1.45 -18.42 -6.31
CA ASP A 37 -2.07 -19.58 -6.96
C ASP A 37 -2.71 -19.20 -8.30
N SER A 38 -3.46 -18.08 -8.35
CA SER A 38 -4.17 -17.65 -9.56
C SER A 38 -3.36 -16.71 -10.46
N LEU A 39 -2.31 -16.07 -9.92
CA LEU A 39 -1.59 -14.94 -10.53
C LEU A 39 -2.48 -13.72 -10.80
N GLU A 40 -3.68 -13.67 -10.23
CA GLU A 40 -4.52 -12.48 -10.28
C GLU A 40 -3.97 -11.43 -9.31
N VAL A 41 -4.01 -10.16 -9.73
CA VAL A 41 -3.80 -9.06 -8.78
C VAL A 41 -5.00 -9.04 -7.84
N ILE A 42 -4.72 -8.87 -6.57
CA ILE A 42 -5.67 -8.70 -5.48
C ILE A 42 -5.30 -7.47 -4.66
N ILE A 43 -6.24 -6.99 -3.86
CA ILE A 43 -5.99 -5.88 -2.94
C ILE A 43 -5.80 -6.48 -1.55
N ALA A 44 -4.66 -6.23 -0.91
CA ALA A 44 -4.48 -6.50 0.51
C ALA A 44 -4.48 -5.19 1.29
N LEU A 45 -5.31 -5.10 2.34
CA LEU A 45 -5.38 -3.94 3.22
C LEU A 45 -4.97 -4.36 4.64
N GLY A 46 -3.91 -3.72 5.12
CA GLY A 46 -3.49 -3.74 6.51
C GLY A 46 -3.98 -2.48 7.22
N LEU A 47 -4.57 -2.65 8.40
CA LEU A 47 -4.99 -1.54 9.25
C LEU A 47 -4.37 -1.73 10.62
N VAL A 48 -3.65 -0.71 11.09
CA VAL A 48 -3.03 -0.68 12.40
C VAL A 48 -3.66 0.46 13.19
N TYR A 49 -4.14 0.16 14.38
CA TYR A 49 -4.64 1.16 15.31
C TYR A 49 -3.88 1.06 16.63
N ALA A 50 -3.16 2.12 16.99
CA ALA A 50 -2.41 2.22 18.23
C ALA A 50 -3.34 2.53 19.42
N GLY A 51 -4.07 1.53 19.89
CA GLY A 51 -5.02 1.71 20.99
C GLY A 51 -5.83 0.46 21.33
N PRO A 52 -6.95 0.62 22.06
CA PRO A 52 -7.85 -0.48 22.39
C PRO A 52 -8.46 -1.10 21.13
N GLU A 53 -8.73 -2.40 21.20
CA GLU A 53 -9.34 -3.19 20.11
C GLU A 53 -10.59 -2.51 19.52
N ALA A 54 -11.47 -1.98 20.36
CA ALA A 54 -12.69 -1.30 19.91
C ALA A 54 -12.42 -0.10 18.97
N GLY A 55 -11.31 0.60 19.16
CA GLY A 55 -10.89 1.71 18.28
C GLY A 55 -10.50 1.22 16.90
N GLY A 56 -9.65 0.18 16.82
CA GLY A 56 -9.27 -0.44 15.55
C GLY A 56 -10.46 -1.10 14.85
N ARG A 57 -11.29 -1.83 15.59
CA ARG A 57 -12.50 -2.50 15.09
C ARG A 57 -13.45 -1.55 14.38
N ARG A 58 -13.63 -0.33 14.91
CA ARG A 58 -14.48 0.71 14.29
C ARG A 58 -14.05 1.01 12.85
N TYR A 59 -12.75 1.12 12.59
CA TYR A 59 -12.24 1.39 11.24
C TYR A 59 -12.22 0.13 10.37
N ALA A 60 -11.83 -1.02 10.93
CA ALA A 60 -11.81 -2.28 10.20
C ALA A 60 -13.20 -2.67 9.67
N GLN A 61 -14.26 -2.35 10.41
CA GLN A 61 -15.66 -2.59 10.01
C GLN A 61 -16.11 -1.79 8.78
N LEU A 62 -15.42 -0.70 8.41
CA LEU A 62 -15.71 0.04 7.18
C LEU A 62 -15.38 -0.79 5.93
N PHE A 63 -14.43 -1.72 6.05
CA PHE A 63 -13.94 -2.55 4.96
C PHE A 63 -14.44 -4.00 5.03
N ALA A 64 -14.73 -4.50 6.24
CA ALA A 64 -15.10 -5.90 6.46
C ALA A 64 -16.20 -6.45 5.51
N PRO A 65 -17.29 -5.71 5.19
CA PRO A 65 -18.34 -6.21 4.30
C PRO A 65 -17.87 -6.49 2.86
N LEU A 66 -16.78 -5.86 2.42
CA LEU A 66 -16.20 -6.03 1.09
C LEU A 66 -15.10 -7.11 1.06
N SER A 67 -14.62 -7.53 2.22
CA SER A 67 -13.42 -8.36 2.31
C SER A 67 -13.71 -9.82 1.97
N LEU A 68 -12.83 -10.41 1.17
CA LEU A 68 -12.76 -11.85 0.91
C LEU A 68 -12.16 -12.57 2.13
N THR A 69 -11.16 -11.94 2.75
CA THR A 69 -10.57 -12.41 4.01
C THR A 69 -10.52 -11.29 5.03
N PHE A 70 -10.87 -11.62 6.27
CA PHE A 70 -10.84 -10.73 7.40
C PHE A 70 -10.17 -11.40 8.60
N ASN A 71 -9.13 -10.77 9.13
CA ASN A 71 -8.49 -11.17 10.37
C ASN A 71 -8.18 -9.92 11.18
N GLU A 72 -8.43 -9.99 12.48
CA GLU A 72 -8.22 -8.93 13.43
C GLU A 72 -7.63 -9.53 14.70
N SER A 73 -6.59 -8.88 15.22
CA SER A 73 -5.93 -9.31 16.44
C SER A 73 -5.36 -8.11 17.18
N LEU A 74 -5.26 -8.23 18.50
CA LEU A 74 -4.49 -7.32 19.31
C LEU A 74 -3.08 -7.87 19.45
N ILE A 75 -2.08 -7.08 19.07
CA ILE A 75 -0.67 -7.49 19.09
C ILE A 75 0.14 -6.54 19.98
N PRO A 76 1.19 -7.03 20.67
CA PRO A 76 2.16 -6.17 21.32
C PRO A 76 2.88 -5.26 20.31
N TRP A 77 3.21 -4.03 20.71
CA TRP A 77 3.95 -3.07 19.87
C TRP A 77 5.26 -3.64 19.32
N VAL A 78 5.96 -4.45 20.12
CA VAL A 78 7.24 -5.09 19.74
C VAL A 78 7.10 -6.07 18.58
N ASP A 79 5.89 -6.59 18.33
CA ASP A 79 5.63 -7.54 17.25
C ASP A 79 5.10 -6.85 15.99
N LEU A 80 4.82 -5.54 16.04
CA LEU A 80 4.20 -4.83 14.93
C LEU A 80 5.02 -4.94 13.64
N THR A 81 6.35 -4.80 13.72
CA THR A 81 7.22 -4.83 12.54
C THR A 81 7.27 -6.19 11.84
N SER A 82 7.02 -7.29 12.57
CA SER A 82 7.00 -8.64 12.00
C SER A 82 5.60 -9.09 11.55
N GLN A 83 4.55 -8.45 12.09
CA GLN A 83 3.15 -8.80 11.80
C GLN A 83 2.45 -7.81 10.85
N SER A 84 2.97 -6.59 10.68
CA SER A 84 2.43 -5.61 9.72
C SER A 84 2.43 -6.17 8.30
N ALA A 85 1.49 -5.69 7.48
CA ALA A 85 1.24 -6.21 6.13
C ALA A 85 1.08 -7.76 6.08
N GLY A 86 0.57 -8.37 7.16
CA GLY A 86 0.42 -9.82 7.27
C GLY A 86 1.75 -10.59 7.31
N GLY A 87 2.85 -9.93 7.67
CA GLY A 87 4.21 -10.51 7.64
C GLY A 87 4.91 -10.43 6.28
N GLY A 88 4.29 -9.80 5.28
CA GLY A 88 4.83 -9.68 3.91
C GLY A 88 6.20 -9.01 3.83
N VAL A 89 6.53 -8.12 4.79
CA VAL A 89 7.83 -7.43 4.85
C VAL A 89 8.99 -8.42 4.85
N ALA A 90 8.91 -9.49 5.65
CA ALA A 90 9.98 -10.48 5.72
C ALA A 90 10.15 -11.29 4.42
N VAL A 91 9.06 -11.44 3.65
CA VAL A 91 9.07 -12.15 2.36
C VAL A 91 9.74 -11.31 1.28
N ASN A 92 9.46 -10.00 1.24
CA ASN A 92 10.07 -9.09 0.26
C ASN A 92 11.53 -8.75 0.59
N CYS A 93 11.97 -8.87 1.85
CA CYS A 93 13.37 -8.63 2.21
C CYS A 93 14.29 -9.87 2.13
N GLN A 94 13.86 -10.94 1.44
CA GLN A 94 14.67 -12.15 1.28
C GLN A 94 15.93 -11.89 0.42
N THR A 95 17.06 -12.49 0.82
CA THR A 95 18.30 -12.41 0.03
C THR A 95 18.13 -13.07 -1.34
N GLY A 96 18.68 -12.44 -2.38
CA GLY A 96 18.66 -12.96 -3.75
C GLY A 96 17.54 -12.39 -4.63
N LEU A 97 16.69 -11.52 -4.07
CA LEU A 97 15.73 -10.73 -4.82
C LEU A 97 16.39 -9.47 -5.40
N ARG A 98 15.90 -9.04 -6.56
CA ARG A 98 16.21 -7.75 -7.17
C ARG A 98 14.99 -6.87 -7.08
N HIS A 99 15.23 -5.58 -6.82
CA HIS A 99 14.19 -4.59 -6.58
C HIS A 99 14.45 -3.37 -7.45
N ASN A 100 13.45 -2.97 -8.24
CA ASN A 100 13.37 -1.62 -8.79
C ASN A 100 12.28 -0.91 -8.00
N MET A 101 12.64 0.15 -7.29
CA MET A 101 11.73 0.86 -6.39
C MET A 101 11.63 2.32 -6.79
N TYR A 102 10.41 2.77 -6.99
CA TYR A 102 10.06 4.16 -7.22
C TYR A 102 9.00 4.58 -6.22
N SER A 103 9.00 5.85 -5.83
CA SER A 103 8.03 6.34 -4.85
C SER A 103 7.60 7.76 -5.12
N VAL A 104 6.34 8.05 -4.84
CA VAL A 104 5.74 9.38 -4.96
C VAL A 104 4.95 9.68 -3.69
N ASP A 105 5.17 10.87 -3.15
CA ASP A 105 4.32 11.41 -2.08
C ASP A 105 3.05 12.00 -2.70
N SER A 106 1.89 11.60 -2.19
CA SER A 106 0.60 12.09 -2.68
C SER A 106 -0.28 12.63 -1.57
N ARG A 107 -1.01 13.71 -1.89
CA ARG A 107 -2.09 14.22 -1.05
C ARG A 107 -3.35 13.39 -1.16
N ASP A 108 -3.77 13.09 -2.39
CA ASP A 108 -5.05 12.48 -2.70
C ASP A 108 -4.86 11.14 -3.42
N LEU A 109 -5.85 10.25 -3.35
CA LEU A 109 -5.84 8.99 -4.10
C LEU A 109 -6.96 8.97 -5.15
N PRO A 110 -6.80 9.56 -6.35
CA PRO A 110 -7.84 9.57 -7.37
C PRO A 110 -8.20 8.14 -7.80
N THR A 111 -9.43 7.71 -7.57
CA THR A 111 -9.85 6.31 -7.78
C THR A 111 -9.59 5.81 -9.21
N SER A 112 -9.77 6.67 -10.21
CA SER A 112 -9.50 6.34 -11.63
C SER A 112 -8.03 6.01 -11.87
N THR A 113 -7.10 6.79 -11.31
CA THR A 113 -5.66 6.56 -11.47
C THR A 113 -5.26 5.22 -10.85
N TYR A 114 -5.77 4.90 -9.66
CA TYR A 114 -5.46 3.63 -9.01
C TYR A 114 -6.12 2.42 -9.69
N ARG A 115 -7.28 2.60 -10.33
CA ARG A 115 -7.86 1.61 -11.25
C ARG A 115 -6.92 1.34 -12.42
N GLU A 116 -6.43 2.37 -13.08
CA GLU A 116 -5.51 2.21 -14.21
C GLU A 116 -4.20 1.51 -13.80
N ILE A 117 -3.65 1.85 -12.62
CA ILE A 117 -2.48 1.16 -12.05
C ILE A 117 -2.77 -0.32 -11.80
N TYR A 118 -3.91 -0.62 -11.16
CA TYR A 118 -4.30 -1.99 -10.84
C TYR A 118 -4.44 -2.85 -12.11
N ASP A 119 -5.13 -2.31 -13.12
CA ASP A 119 -5.36 -3.00 -14.39
C ASP A 119 -4.03 -3.19 -15.14
N SER A 120 -3.17 -2.16 -15.15
CA SER A 120 -1.85 -2.23 -15.79
C SER A 120 -0.91 -3.22 -15.10
N LEU A 121 -0.94 -3.29 -13.76
CA LEU A 121 -0.21 -4.33 -13.02
C LEU A 121 -0.77 -5.72 -13.38
N SER A 122 -2.08 -5.87 -13.50
CA SER A 122 -2.71 -7.14 -13.88
C SER A 122 -2.23 -7.60 -15.27
N GLU A 123 -2.21 -6.70 -16.24
CA GLU A 123 -1.69 -6.96 -17.58
C GLU A 123 -0.20 -7.32 -17.57
N LEU A 124 0.60 -6.59 -16.77
CA LEU A 124 2.03 -6.85 -16.61
C LEU A 124 2.29 -8.26 -16.08
N ILE A 125 1.56 -8.69 -15.06
CA ILE A 125 1.75 -10.02 -14.44
C ILE A 125 1.34 -11.14 -15.39
N VAL A 126 0.29 -10.95 -16.20
CA VAL A 126 -0.08 -11.90 -17.25
C VAL A 126 1.02 -12.02 -18.31
N ALA A 127 1.61 -10.91 -18.72
CA ALA A 127 2.67 -10.89 -19.72
C ALA A 127 4.03 -11.40 -19.18
N TYR A 128 4.33 -11.10 -17.91
CA TYR A 128 5.59 -11.42 -17.26
C TYR A 128 5.36 -12.05 -15.86
N PRO A 129 4.94 -13.32 -15.78
CA PRO A 129 4.65 -14.00 -14.51
C PRO A 129 5.83 -14.03 -13.51
N GLY A 130 7.07 -13.86 -13.99
CA GLY A 130 8.26 -13.75 -13.15
C GLY A 130 8.30 -12.50 -12.26
N LEU A 131 7.38 -11.55 -12.46
CA LEU A 131 7.20 -10.34 -11.66
C LEU A 131 6.14 -10.51 -10.55
N ASN A 132 5.64 -11.71 -10.29
CA ASN A 132 4.55 -11.99 -9.34
C ASN A 132 4.84 -11.66 -7.86
N ARG A 133 6.03 -11.18 -7.52
CA ARG A 133 6.36 -10.65 -6.19
C ARG A 133 6.29 -9.13 -6.11
N SER A 134 6.03 -8.48 -7.24
CA SER A 134 5.94 -7.02 -7.32
C SER A 134 4.68 -6.52 -6.65
N ILE A 135 4.74 -5.32 -6.09
CA ILE A 135 3.62 -4.69 -5.39
C ILE A 135 3.51 -3.22 -5.77
N VAL A 136 2.28 -2.71 -5.70
CA VAL A 136 2.02 -1.28 -5.51
C VAL A 136 1.59 -1.11 -4.06
N LEU A 137 2.42 -0.42 -3.29
CA LEU A 137 2.18 -0.14 -1.87
C LEU A 137 1.70 1.31 -1.73
N ILE A 138 0.62 1.50 -0.99
CA ILE A 138 0.07 2.81 -0.63
C ILE A 138 0.00 2.86 0.89
N GLU A 139 0.77 3.75 1.48
CA GLU A 139 0.82 3.95 2.92
C GLU A 139 0.15 5.28 3.27
N THR A 140 -0.97 5.22 3.98
CA THR A 140 -1.74 6.38 4.41
C THR A 140 -1.59 6.56 5.92
N PHE A 141 -1.14 7.75 6.33
CA PHE A 141 -0.91 8.09 7.73
C PHE A 141 -1.55 9.43 8.10
N SER A 142 -2.02 9.53 9.35
CA SER A 142 -2.35 10.83 9.94
C SER A 142 -1.11 11.74 9.94
N GLN A 143 -1.32 13.01 9.59
CA GLN A 143 -0.24 14.00 9.45
C GLN A 143 -0.10 14.90 10.67
N ASP A 144 -0.91 14.72 11.73
CA ASP A 144 -0.98 15.62 12.88
C ASP A 144 0.39 15.83 13.53
N GLY A 145 1.12 14.75 13.79
CA GLY A 145 2.44 14.83 14.42
C GLY A 145 3.51 15.50 13.56
N VAL A 146 3.46 15.28 12.25
CA VAL A 146 4.41 15.87 11.29
C VAL A 146 4.08 17.34 11.03
N SER A 147 2.80 17.68 10.93
CA SER A 147 2.32 19.02 10.62
C SER A 147 2.29 19.96 11.84
N ALA A 148 2.44 19.42 13.06
CA ALA A 148 2.57 20.22 14.27
C ALA A 148 3.88 21.03 14.36
N LEU A 149 4.86 20.75 13.50
CA LEU A 149 6.16 21.41 13.46
C LEU A 149 6.28 22.29 12.21
N PRO A 150 6.96 23.45 12.28
CA PRO A 150 7.13 24.31 11.12
C PRO A 150 8.01 23.65 10.04
N ASN A 151 7.87 24.11 8.79
CA ASN A 151 8.59 23.55 7.63
C ASN A 151 10.11 23.62 7.77
N ASP A 152 10.66 24.56 8.54
CA ASP A 152 12.09 24.73 8.78
C ASP A 152 12.61 23.96 10.02
N TYR A 153 11.75 23.19 10.70
CA TYR A 153 12.15 22.40 11.87
C TYR A 153 13.17 21.31 11.53
N SER A 154 13.10 20.74 10.32
CA SER A 154 14.01 19.72 9.83
C SER A 154 14.16 19.77 8.31
N ALA A 155 15.05 18.95 7.75
CA ALA A 155 15.21 18.84 6.29
C ALA A 155 14.03 18.14 5.57
N PHE A 156 12.99 17.71 6.28
CA PHE A 156 11.83 17.05 5.69
C PHE A 156 10.87 18.11 5.12
N PRO A 157 10.65 18.17 3.79
CA PRO A 157 10.01 19.33 3.16
C PRO A 157 8.49 19.24 3.09
N HIS A 158 7.87 18.06 3.25
CA HIS A 158 6.47 17.81 2.89
C HIS A 158 5.46 17.98 4.04
N ARG A 159 5.79 18.76 5.08
CA ARG A 159 4.88 18.96 6.24
C ARG A 159 3.60 19.67 5.79
N GLY A 160 2.45 19.06 6.11
CA GLY A 160 1.13 19.60 5.77
C GLY A 160 0.76 19.52 4.28
N GLU A 161 1.56 18.80 3.47
CA GLU A 161 1.34 18.74 2.02
C GLU A 161 0.87 17.38 1.51
N ILE A 162 1.23 16.29 2.21
CA ILE A 162 1.08 14.91 1.76
C ILE A 162 0.28 14.10 2.78
N HIS A 163 -0.42 13.05 2.34
CA HIS A 163 -1.10 12.10 3.24
C HIS A 163 -0.69 10.65 3.00
N ASN A 164 -0.14 10.39 1.81
CA ASN A 164 0.13 9.06 1.31
C ASN A 164 1.56 8.99 0.79
N LEU A 165 2.21 7.87 1.01
CA LEU A 165 3.39 7.45 0.25
C LEU A 165 2.97 6.32 -0.67
N VAL A 166 3.22 6.46 -1.98
CA VAL A 166 2.97 5.42 -2.96
C VAL A 166 4.32 4.86 -3.38
N VAL A 167 4.49 3.54 -3.30
CA VAL A 167 5.72 2.83 -3.67
C VAL A 167 5.39 1.79 -4.73
N LEU A 168 6.06 1.90 -5.87
CA LEU A 168 6.07 0.91 -6.94
C LEU A 168 7.31 0.04 -6.69
N GLU A 169 7.10 -1.15 -6.13
CA GLU A 169 8.19 -2.10 -5.83
C GLU A 169 8.10 -3.28 -6.81
N MET A 170 9.01 -3.30 -7.79
CA MET A 170 9.09 -4.37 -8.77
C MET A 170 10.14 -5.38 -8.35
N VAL A 171 9.71 -6.62 -8.12
CA VAL A 171 10.52 -7.68 -7.51
C VAL A 171 10.69 -8.85 -8.46
N TYR A 172 11.93 -9.27 -8.68
CA TYR A 172 12.27 -10.35 -9.60
C TYR A 172 13.56 -11.08 -9.20
N THR A 173 13.76 -12.26 -9.78
CA THR A 173 14.98 -13.08 -9.62
C THR A 173 15.72 -13.34 -10.92
N ASP A 174 15.03 -13.21 -12.06
CA ASP A 174 15.59 -13.35 -13.41
C ASP A 174 15.84 -11.96 -14.02
N ASP A 175 17.09 -11.67 -14.42
CA ASP A 175 17.47 -10.39 -15.03
C ASP A 175 16.81 -10.15 -16.39
N THR A 176 16.22 -11.17 -17.02
CA THR A 176 15.54 -11.02 -18.32
C THR A 176 14.35 -10.05 -18.26
N VAL A 177 13.75 -9.85 -17.08
CA VAL A 177 12.63 -8.91 -16.87
C VAL A 177 13.05 -7.57 -16.27
N ALA A 178 14.35 -7.35 -16.01
CA ALA A 178 14.84 -6.16 -15.28
C ALA A 178 14.42 -4.83 -15.92
N ASN A 179 14.59 -4.70 -17.25
CA ASN A 179 14.21 -3.48 -17.97
C ASN A 179 12.69 -3.27 -18.00
N VAL A 180 11.92 -4.36 -18.07
CA VAL A 180 10.45 -4.28 -18.07
C VAL A 180 9.95 -3.79 -16.71
N ALA A 181 10.51 -4.36 -15.64
CA ALA A 181 10.24 -3.94 -14.26
C ALA A 181 10.59 -2.46 -14.03
N ASP A 182 11.78 -2.03 -14.47
CA ASP A 182 12.25 -0.65 -14.31
C ASP A 182 11.34 0.34 -15.03
N ASN A 183 11.08 0.09 -16.32
CA ASN A 183 10.23 0.96 -17.14
C ASN A 183 8.82 1.08 -16.57
N PHE A 184 8.20 -0.03 -16.14
CA PHE A 184 6.86 0.01 -15.56
C PHE A 184 6.79 0.91 -14.32
N ALA A 185 7.74 0.75 -13.39
CA ALA A 185 7.75 1.55 -12.17
C ALA A 185 8.12 3.02 -12.44
N HIS A 186 9.04 3.27 -13.37
CA HIS A 186 9.39 4.63 -13.77
C HIS A 186 8.20 5.35 -14.42
N GLU A 187 7.53 4.73 -15.38
CA GLU A 187 6.37 5.31 -16.07
C GLU A 187 5.25 5.68 -15.10
N TRP A 188 4.91 4.78 -14.18
CA TRP A 188 3.90 5.06 -13.16
C TRP A 188 4.34 6.11 -12.15
N SER A 189 5.63 6.16 -11.81
CA SER A 189 6.18 7.22 -10.97
C SER A 189 6.02 8.59 -11.63
N ASP A 190 6.23 8.69 -12.95
CA ASP A 190 6.05 9.94 -13.70
C ASP A 190 4.56 10.34 -13.81
N ILE A 191 3.65 9.36 -13.92
CA ILE A 191 2.20 9.62 -13.99
C ILE A 191 1.64 10.10 -12.64
N LEU A 192 2.21 9.61 -11.53
CA LEU A 192 1.76 9.94 -10.18
C LEU A 192 2.29 11.28 -9.65
N ALA A 193 3.40 11.78 -10.20
CA ALA A 193 4.08 13.01 -9.77
C ALA A 193 3.40 14.29 -10.30
#